data_AF-A0A920BK42-F1
#
_entry.id   AF-A0A920BK42-F1
#
_cell.length_a   1.000
_cell.length_b   1.000
_cell.length_c   1.000
_cell.angle_alpha   90.00
_cell.angle_beta   90.00
_cell.angle_gamma   90.00
#
_symmetry.space_group_name_H-M   'P 1'
#
loop_
_entity.id
_entity.type
_entity.pdbx_description
1 polymer ?
#
loop_
_entity_poly.entity_id
_entity_poly.type
_entity_poly.pdbx_seq_one_letter_code
_entity_poly.pdbx_strand_id
1 'polypeptide(L)'
;MESRSQRRLYSKNLAKVIDNLGLQNHIVLSGLKPSDVRRTIVKNPDLNVLVNLSKVDQLLVALKFIGPLYVRYRFRSLSQESSVIAINMHYRYVSKHVIQEIHKLGLEVWVYTVDDADLFRALFANGVDSITQTFLWK
;
A
#
# COMPACT_ATOMS: atom_id res chain seq x y z
N MET A 1 -1.26 -21.99 -18.85
CA MET A 1 -1.49 -20.53 -19.03
C MET A 1 -2.99 -20.30 -19.14
N GLU A 2 -3.61 -19.60 -18.18
CA GLU A 2 -5.04 -19.27 -18.27
C GLU A 2 -5.34 -18.20 -19.33
N SER A 3 -6.47 -18.36 -20.02
CA SER A 3 -6.92 -17.43 -21.06
C SER A 3 -7.34 -16.08 -20.46
N ARG A 4 -7.30 -15.01 -21.27
CA ARG A 4 -7.75 -13.67 -20.85
C ARG A 4 -9.24 -13.63 -20.46
N SER A 5 -10.05 -14.49 -21.07
CA SER A 5 -11.48 -14.62 -20.76
C SER A 5 -11.71 -15.28 -19.40
N GLN A 6 -10.96 -16.34 -19.06
CA GLN A 6 -11.05 -16.99 -17.75
C GLN A 6 -10.62 -16.05 -16.62
N ARG A 7 -9.52 -15.30 -16.77
CA ARG A 7 -9.09 -14.30 -15.77
C ARG A 7 -10.12 -13.19 -15.54
N ARG A 8 -10.83 -12.75 -16.60
CA ARG A 8 -11.93 -11.79 -16.47
C ARG A 8 -13.13 -12.38 -15.73
N LEU A 9 -13.44 -13.66 -15.94
CA LEU A 9 -14.56 -14.33 -15.27
C LEU A 9 -14.28 -14.48 -13.76
N TYR A 10 -13.08 -14.94 -13.38
CA TYR A 10 -12.66 -15.05 -11.98
C TYR A 10 -12.65 -13.71 -11.25
N SER A 11 -12.12 -12.66 -11.90
CA SER A 11 -12.10 -11.31 -11.31
C SER A 11 -13.51 -10.75 -11.08
N LYS A 12 -14.46 -10.99 -11.99
CA LYS A 12 -15.88 -10.62 -11.78
C LYS A 12 -16.51 -11.41 -10.63
N ASN A 13 -16.08 -12.65 -10.43
CA ASN A 13 -16.60 -13.49 -9.36
C ASN A 13 -16.10 -13.05 -7.98
N LEU A 14 -14.83 -12.63 -7.88
CA LEU A 14 -14.25 -12.20 -6.59
C LEU A 14 -14.92 -10.94 -6.03
N ALA A 15 -15.11 -9.90 -6.86
CA ALA A 15 -15.76 -8.66 -6.39
C ALA A 15 -17.19 -8.94 -5.89
N LYS A 16 -17.93 -9.80 -6.59
CA LYS A 16 -19.28 -10.21 -6.18
C LYS A 16 -19.27 -11.03 -4.89
N VAL A 17 -18.29 -11.91 -4.69
CA VAL A 17 -18.14 -12.68 -3.44
C VAL A 17 -17.84 -11.76 -2.27
N ILE A 18 -16.92 -10.79 -2.44
CA ILE A 18 -16.60 -9.80 -1.41
C ILE A 18 -17.85 -9.00 -1.03
N ASP A 19 -18.63 -8.57 -2.04
CA ASP A 19 -19.86 -7.82 -1.84
C ASP A 19 -20.93 -8.63 -1.10
N ASN A 20 -21.21 -9.85 -1.55
CA ASN A 20 -22.18 -10.74 -0.93
C ASN A 20 -21.85 -11.08 0.53
N LEU A 21 -20.56 -11.09 0.90
CA LEU A 21 -20.10 -11.35 2.26
C LEU A 21 -19.99 -10.08 3.11
N GLY A 22 -20.20 -8.89 2.54
CA GLY A 22 -20.06 -7.62 3.25
C GLY A 22 -18.62 -7.32 3.70
N LEU A 23 -17.62 -7.80 2.94
CA LEU A 23 -16.20 -7.75 3.32
C LEU A 23 -15.44 -6.55 2.74
N GLN A 24 -16.12 -5.60 2.09
CA GLN A 24 -15.49 -4.48 1.37
C GLN A 24 -14.55 -3.68 2.29
N ASN A 25 -15.00 -3.38 3.51
CA ASN A 25 -14.23 -2.64 4.52
C ASN A 25 -13.20 -3.49 5.28
N HIS A 26 -13.20 -4.81 5.07
CA HIS A 26 -12.34 -5.77 5.75
C HIS A 26 -11.21 -6.32 4.86
N ILE A 27 -11.18 -5.91 3.59
CA ILE A 27 -10.22 -6.38 2.60
C ILE A 27 -9.41 -5.19 2.10
N VAL A 28 -8.11 -5.39 2.01
CA VAL A 28 -7.19 -4.45 1.37
C VAL A 28 -6.54 -5.13 0.17
N LEU A 29 -6.75 -4.57 -1.01
CA LEU A 29 -6.10 -5.03 -2.23
C LEU A 29 -4.70 -4.45 -2.33
N SER A 30 -3.69 -5.30 -2.18
CA SER A 30 -2.28 -4.93 -2.27
C SER A 30 -1.64 -5.32 -3.62
N GLY A 31 -0.36 -4.97 -3.79
CA GLY A 31 0.40 -5.31 -5.00
C GLY A 31 0.25 -4.32 -6.15
N LEU A 32 -0.51 -3.24 -5.95
CA LEU A 32 -0.81 -2.25 -6.99
C LEU A 32 0.30 -1.21 -7.08
N LYS A 33 0.83 -0.99 -8.29
CA LYS A 33 1.68 0.17 -8.56
C LYS A 33 0.81 1.41 -8.67
N PRO A 34 1.34 2.61 -8.38
CA PRO A 34 0.60 3.86 -8.54
C PRO A 34 -0.11 4.03 -9.89
N SER A 35 0.48 3.52 -10.98
CA SER A 35 -0.08 3.60 -12.34
C SER A 35 -1.36 2.76 -12.52
N ASP A 36 -1.54 1.73 -11.72
CA ASP A 36 -2.65 0.78 -11.84
C ASP A 36 -3.81 1.13 -10.91
N VAL A 37 -3.56 1.92 -9.87
CA VAL A 37 -4.52 2.27 -8.80
C VAL A 37 -5.83 2.82 -9.36
N ARG A 38 -5.78 3.89 -10.17
CA ARG A 38 -7.00 4.54 -10.70
C ARG A 38 -7.88 3.59 -11.48
N ARG A 39 -7.28 2.73 -12.31
CA ARG A 39 -8.04 1.73 -13.10
C ARG A 39 -8.71 0.70 -12.19
N THR A 40 -8.07 0.35 -11.07
CA THR A 40 -8.59 -0.62 -10.12
C THR A 40 -9.74 -0.05 -9.31
N ILE A 41 -9.60 1.19 -8.82
CA ILE A 41 -10.63 1.89 -8.04
C ILE A 41 -11.87 2.17 -8.89
N VAL A 42 -11.72 2.64 -10.14
CA VAL A 42 -12.88 2.85 -11.04
C VAL A 42 -13.73 1.59 -11.22
N LYS A 43 -13.13 0.40 -11.11
CA LYS A 43 -13.84 -0.88 -11.24
C LYS A 43 -14.37 -1.42 -9.92
N ASN A 44 -13.79 -1.00 -8.80
CA ASN A 44 -14.10 -1.50 -7.46
C ASN A 44 -13.93 -0.35 -6.45
N PRO A 45 -14.80 0.67 -6.48
CA PRO A 45 -14.62 1.88 -5.69
C PRO A 45 -14.69 1.64 -4.18
N ASP A 46 -15.40 0.59 -3.78
CA ASP A 46 -15.63 0.26 -2.37
C ASP A 46 -14.50 -0.58 -1.73
N LEU A 47 -13.49 -0.98 -2.51
CA LEU A 47 -12.36 -1.76 -1.98
C LEU A 47 -11.22 -0.85 -1.54
N ASN A 48 -10.74 -1.07 -0.33
CA ASN A 48 -9.51 -0.44 0.13
C ASN A 48 -8.30 -0.94 -0.67
N VAL A 49 -7.40 -0.03 -1.00
CA VAL A 49 -6.23 -0.27 -1.85
C VAL A 49 -4.96 0.16 -1.12
N LEU A 50 -3.96 -0.71 -1.21
CA LEU A 50 -2.60 -0.50 -0.74
C LEU A 50 -1.64 -0.29 -1.92
N VAL A 51 -0.96 0.86 -1.94
CA VAL A 51 -0.10 1.26 -3.06
C VAL A 51 1.35 0.86 -2.80
N ASN A 52 1.87 -0.07 -3.59
CA ASN A 52 3.27 -0.50 -3.49
C ASN A 52 4.19 0.48 -4.21
N LEU A 53 5.21 0.96 -3.51
CA LEU A 53 6.26 1.76 -4.13
C LEU A 53 7.00 0.95 -5.21
N SER A 54 7.13 1.53 -6.40
CA SER A 54 8.03 0.98 -7.42
C SER A 54 9.49 1.11 -6.98
N LYS A 55 10.41 0.42 -7.65
CA LYS A 55 11.85 0.55 -7.36
C LYS A 55 12.34 1.99 -7.48
N VAL A 56 11.78 2.76 -8.41
CA VAL A 56 12.11 4.18 -8.61
C VAL A 56 11.56 5.02 -7.46
N ASP A 57 10.30 4.80 -7.07
CA ASP A 57 9.72 5.51 -5.93
C ASP A 57 10.53 5.21 -4.66
N GLN A 58 10.92 3.95 -4.42
CA GLN A 58 11.75 3.55 -3.27
C GLN A 58 13.08 4.29 -3.23
N LEU A 59 13.77 4.41 -4.37
CA LEU A 59 15.04 5.12 -4.46
C LEU A 59 14.87 6.61 -4.13
N LEU A 60 13.85 7.26 -4.69
CA LEU A 60 13.59 8.69 -4.48
C LEU A 60 13.16 9.00 -3.04
N VAL A 61 12.35 8.13 -2.45
CA VAL A 61 11.93 8.22 -1.04
C VAL A 61 13.12 8.08 -0.08
N ALA A 62 14.10 7.25 -0.42
CA ALA A 62 15.28 7.02 0.41
C ALA A 62 16.23 8.24 0.52
N LEU A 63 16.11 9.21 -0.40
CA LEU A 63 16.96 10.40 -0.40
C LEU A 63 16.54 11.36 0.71
N LYS A 64 17.37 11.53 1.74
CA LYS A 64 17.04 12.27 2.98
C LYS A 64 16.29 13.60 2.79
N PHE A 65 16.77 14.47 1.89
CA PHE A 65 16.18 15.79 1.67
C PHE A 65 15.11 15.83 0.57
N ILE A 66 15.17 14.88 -0.36
CA ILE A 66 14.28 14.85 -1.54
C ILE A 66 13.05 14.00 -1.25
N GLY A 67 13.18 12.93 -0.47
CA GLY A 67 12.16 11.94 -0.15
C GLY A 67 10.87 12.55 0.40
N PRO A 68 10.92 13.39 1.45
CA PRO A 68 9.71 14.04 1.97
C PRO A 68 8.98 14.89 0.92
N LEU A 69 9.73 15.71 0.16
CA LEU A 69 9.19 16.54 -0.90
C LEU A 69 8.59 15.70 -2.04
N TYR A 70 9.30 14.64 -2.41
CA TYR A 70 8.88 13.69 -3.42
C TYR A 70 7.57 13.03 -3.04
N VAL A 71 7.45 12.49 -1.82
CA VAL A 71 6.20 11.90 -1.28
C VAL A 71 5.04 12.88 -1.43
N ARG A 72 5.24 14.10 -0.92
CA ARG A 72 4.22 15.15 -0.91
C ARG A 72 3.66 15.41 -2.30
N TYR A 73 4.49 15.45 -3.34
CA TYR A 73 4.01 15.69 -4.70
C TYR A 73 3.51 14.42 -5.39
N ARG A 74 4.24 13.31 -5.23
CA ARG A 74 4.04 12.07 -5.96
C ARG A 74 2.71 11.39 -5.63
N PHE A 75 2.27 11.48 -4.37
CA PHE A 75 1.09 10.78 -3.85
C PHE A 75 -0.10 11.70 -3.57
N ARG A 76 0.04 13.02 -3.74
CA ARG A 76 -1.03 14.00 -3.50
C ARG A 76 -2.34 13.69 -4.22
N SER A 77 -2.26 13.28 -5.48
CA SER A 77 -3.46 12.97 -6.26
C SER A 77 -4.09 11.65 -5.85
N LEU A 78 -3.29 10.69 -5.36
CA LEU A 78 -3.79 9.41 -4.86
C LEU A 78 -4.46 9.58 -3.50
N SER A 79 -3.99 10.51 -2.67
CA SER A 79 -4.59 10.78 -1.36
C SER A 79 -5.98 11.44 -1.42
N GLN A 80 -6.44 11.84 -2.62
CA GLN A 80 -7.81 12.31 -2.83
C GLN A 80 -8.78 11.16 -3.13
N GLU A 81 -8.27 9.97 -3.41
CA GLU A 81 -9.08 8.79 -3.68
C GLU A 81 -9.36 8.09 -2.34
N SER A 82 -10.60 8.10 -1.86
CA SER A 82 -10.97 7.54 -0.55
C SER A 82 -10.63 6.05 -0.40
N SER A 83 -10.57 5.32 -1.50
CA SER A 83 -10.20 3.90 -1.53
C SER A 83 -8.70 3.67 -1.31
N VAL A 84 -7.85 4.69 -1.47
CA VAL A 84 -6.40 4.57 -1.22
C VAL A 84 -6.16 4.84 0.25
N ILE A 85 -5.86 3.79 1.02
CA ILE A 85 -5.71 3.91 2.47
C ILE A 85 -4.26 4.07 2.91
N ALA A 86 -3.31 3.53 2.13
CA ALA A 86 -1.94 3.36 2.60
C ALA A 86 -0.90 3.27 1.47
N ILE A 87 0.32 3.67 1.79
CA ILE A 87 1.52 3.43 1.00
C ILE A 87 2.29 2.25 1.60
N ASN A 88 2.69 1.31 0.75
CA ASN A 88 3.43 0.12 1.13
C ASN A 88 4.85 0.14 0.58
N MET A 89 5.83 -0.05 1.46
CA MET A 89 7.25 -0.01 1.06
C MET A 89 8.14 -0.96 1.86
N HIS A 90 9.32 -1.23 1.33
CA HIS A 90 10.29 -2.02 2.09
C HIS A 90 10.80 -1.20 3.30
N TYR A 91 10.87 -1.79 4.49
CA TYR A 91 11.16 -1.07 5.75
C TYR A 91 12.44 -0.22 5.68
N ARG A 92 13.49 -0.72 5.00
CA ARG A 92 14.78 -0.01 4.83
C ARG A 92 14.70 1.38 4.19
N TYR A 93 13.59 1.71 3.51
CA TYR A 93 13.40 3.00 2.84
C TYR A 93 12.53 3.97 3.67
N VAL A 94 12.00 3.50 4.79
CA VAL A 94 11.17 4.34 5.65
C VAL A 94 12.06 5.25 6.50
N SER A 95 11.64 6.50 6.65
CA SER A 95 12.23 7.43 7.60
C SER A 95 11.12 8.22 8.28
N LYS A 96 11.39 8.75 9.47
CA LYS A 96 10.40 9.54 10.23
C LYS A 96 9.84 10.72 9.42
N HIS A 97 10.66 11.39 8.62
CA HIS A 97 10.22 12.51 7.78
C HIS A 97 9.32 12.05 6.62
N VAL A 98 9.64 10.90 6.02
CA VAL A 98 8.80 10.28 4.99
C VAL A 98 7.46 9.87 5.57
N ILE A 99 7.45 9.24 6.74
CA ILE A 99 6.23 8.83 7.46
C ILE A 99 5.34 10.04 7.69
N GLN A 100 5.90 11.12 8.25
CA GLN A 100 5.17 12.35 8.51
C GLN A 100 4.54 12.96 7.25
N GLU A 101 5.24 12.96 6.11
CA GLU A 101 4.66 13.47 4.86
C GLU A 101 3.55 12.56 4.32
N ILE A 102 3.63 11.25 4.51
CA ILE A 102 2.55 10.32 4.14
C ILE A 102 1.32 10.55 5.04
N HIS A 103 1.52 10.65 6.35
CA HIS A 103 0.44 10.94 7.29
C HIS A 103 -0.22 12.30 7.06
N LYS A 104 0.53 13.33 6.67
CA LYS A 104 -0.03 14.64 6.27
C LYS A 104 -0.94 14.57 5.05
N LEU A 105 -0.80 13.53 4.22
CA LEU A 105 -1.70 13.25 3.10
C LEU A 105 -2.95 12.48 3.54
N GLY A 106 -3.06 12.09 4.81
CA GLY A 106 -4.17 11.27 5.32
C GLY A 106 -4.03 9.78 4.98
N LEU A 107 -2.83 9.34 4.59
CA LEU A 107 -2.53 7.95 4.24
C LEU A 107 -1.75 7.28 5.36
N GLU A 108 -1.92 5.97 5.52
CA GLU A 108 -1.09 5.14 6.41
C GLU A 108 0.23 4.71 5.72
N VAL A 109 1.18 4.26 6.54
CA VAL A 109 2.48 3.71 6.13
C VAL A 109 2.55 2.26 6.55
N TRP A 110 2.53 1.39 5.54
CA TRP A 110 2.69 -0.05 5.73
C TRP A 110 4.09 -0.45 5.25
N VAL A 111 4.74 -1.36 5.96
CA VAL A 111 6.07 -1.85 5.58
C VAL A 111 6.16 -3.36 5.48
N TYR A 112 7.09 -3.83 4.64
CA TYR A 112 7.42 -5.24 4.44
C TYR A 112 8.92 -5.41 4.19
N THR A 113 9.50 -6.60 4.18
CA THR A 113 9.20 -7.66 5.16
C THR A 113 10.16 -7.45 6.34
N VAL A 114 9.64 -7.48 7.57
CA VAL A 114 10.42 -7.26 8.79
C VAL A 114 10.49 -8.57 9.57
N ASP A 115 11.69 -9.16 9.64
CA ASP A 115 11.92 -10.46 10.29
C ASP A 115 12.65 -10.33 11.65
N ASP A 116 12.69 -9.12 12.21
CA ASP A 116 13.38 -8.78 13.48
C ASP A 116 12.41 -8.10 14.46
N ALA A 117 12.34 -8.64 15.68
CA ALA A 117 11.41 -8.19 16.73
C ALA A 117 11.79 -6.82 17.34
N ASP A 118 13.08 -6.50 17.44
CA ASP A 118 13.52 -5.17 17.92
C ASP A 118 13.25 -4.10 16.87
N LEU A 119 13.46 -4.45 15.59
CA LEU A 119 13.12 -3.59 14.47
C LEU A 119 11.61 -3.31 14.40
N PHE A 120 10.76 -4.29 14.73
CA PHE A 120 9.30 -4.12 14.79
C PHE A 120 8.90 -2.97 15.72
N ARG A 121 9.40 -3.01 16.96
CA ARG A 121 9.12 -1.97 17.96
C ARG A 121 9.62 -0.58 17.51
N ALA A 122 10.82 -0.54 16.93
CA ALA A 122 11.39 0.71 16.44
C ALA A 122 10.56 1.31 15.28
N LEU A 123 10.01 0.48 14.39
CA LEU A 123 9.19 0.94 13.27
C LEU A 123 7.86 1.54 13.75
N PHE A 124 7.13 0.86 14.65
CA PHE A 124 5.91 1.41 15.25
C PHE A 124 6.18 2.69 16.04
N ALA A 125 7.26 2.73 16.83
CA ALA A 125 7.64 3.94 17.58
C ALA A 125 7.96 5.14 16.67
N ASN A 126 8.33 4.90 15.41
CA ASN A 126 8.56 5.93 14.41
C ASN A 126 7.30 6.32 13.61
N GLY A 127 6.16 5.66 13.86
CA GLY A 127 4.87 5.97 13.22
C GLY A 127 4.53 5.09 12.00
N VAL A 128 5.15 3.92 11.85
CA VAL A 128 4.63 2.91 10.91
C VAL A 128 3.30 2.37 11.45
N ASP A 129 2.30 2.24 10.58
CA ASP A 129 0.93 1.85 10.97
C ASP A 129 0.70 0.34 10.86
N SER A 130 1.42 -0.34 9.96
CA SER A 130 1.30 -1.78 9.76
C SER A 130 2.58 -2.42 9.24
N ILE A 131 2.80 -3.68 9.59
CA ILE A 131 3.98 -4.46 9.19
C ILE A 131 3.53 -5.81 8.63
N THR A 132 3.90 -6.09 7.38
CA THR A 132 3.83 -7.44 6.82
C THR A 132 5.10 -8.20 7.20
N GLN A 133 4.95 -9.32 7.89
CA GLN A 133 6.06 -10.20 8.27
C GLN A 133 5.99 -11.52 7.52
N THR A 134 7.14 -12.15 7.28
CA THR A 134 7.22 -13.51 6.73
C THR A 134 7.77 -14.44 7.81
N PHE A 135 7.03 -14.60 8.92
CA PHE A 135 7.37 -15.62 9.92
C PHE A 135 6.67 -16.94 9.58
N LEU A 136 7.46 -17.95 9.23
CA LEU A 136 7.10 -19.35 9.45
C LEU A 136 7.51 -19.68 10.89
N TRP A 137 6.54 -19.93 11.78
CA TRP A 137 6.84 -20.51 13.09
C TRP A 137 7.55 -21.85 12.87
N LYS A 138 8.81 -21.94 13.31
CA LYS A 138 9.52 -23.20 13.52
C LYS A 138 9.55 -23.50 15.00
#